data_AF-A0A845SW37-F1
#
_entry.id   AF-A0A845SW37-F1
#
_cell.length_a   1.000
_cell.length_b   1.000
_cell.length_c   1.000
_cell.angle_alpha   90.00
_cell.angle_beta   90.00
_cell.angle_gamma   90.00
#
_symmetry.space_group_name_H-M   'P 1'
#
loop_
_entity.id
_entity.type
_entity.pdbx_description
1 polymer ?
#
loop_
_entity_poly.entity_id
_entity_poly.type
_entity_poly.pdbx_seq_one_letter_code
_entity_poly.pdbx_strand_id
1 'polypeptide(L)'
;MRRIDFMGADGWMLENEALSAVVLPAHGGKVASLIYKPRGFELLFQNPKGVFSRAGRGDDFSLFEACGFDEAFPTVDACVFETAGETLSYPDHGELWSAAFEPKMDGGGILLSYHSPVLGYRYEKHFSLEGERLSCRYRIENPTARDLPALWVCHLLARCEPDMRILLPPGVTQVQNAFTSDWLGQRNALLPWPLAEGPSGQVNLSRMPPDGQLKFYAHGRVHAGRCGYEYPRSGVRALLCYDPGQLPYLGFWATAGGYRGDINCALEPANGYFDSIPTARSFGACPVLRAGETWDFSFAVAFSGIVWE
;
A
#
# COMPACT_ATOMS: atom_id res chain seq x y z
N MET A 1 -24.43 -5.78 1.19
CA MET A 1 -23.37 -6.16 0.23
C MET A 1 -24.00 -6.67 -1.05
N ARG A 2 -23.47 -6.33 -2.23
CA ARG A 2 -24.03 -6.76 -3.52
C ARG A 2 -22.93 -7.00 -4.56
N ARG A 3 -23.16 -7.90 -5.51
CA ARG A 3 -22.30 -8.04 -6.70
C ARG A 3 -22.44 -6.83 -7.60
N ILE A 4 -21.37 -6.47 -8.29
CA ILE A 4 -21.31 -5.34 -9.22
C ILE A 4 -20.32 -5.62 -10.35
N ASP A 5 -20.56 -5.07 -11.54
CA ASP A 5 -19.52 -4.87 -12.55
C ASP A 5 -18.90 -3.49 -12.32
N PHE A 6 -17.60 -3.45 -12.06
CA PHE A 6 -16.86 -2.21 -11.84
C PHE A 6 -15.74 -2.12 -12.86
N MET A 7 -15.89 -1.20 -13.83
CA MET A 7 -14.91 -1.01 -14.90
C MET A 7 -14.61 -2.33 -15.64
N GLY A 8 -15.64 -3.13 -15.95
CA GLY A 8 -15.50 -4.40 -16.66
C GLY A 8 -14.97 -5.57 -15.83
N ALA A 9 -14.84 -5.41 -14.50
CA ALA A 9 -14.43 -6.46 -13.59
C ALA A 9 -15.56 -6.81 -12.60
N ASP A 10 -15.74 -8.11 -12.37
CA ASP A 10 -16.64 -8.61 -11.33
C ASP A 10 -16.12 -8.24 -9.94
N GLY A 11 -16.99 -7.62 -9.15
CA GLY A 11 -16.68 -7.14 -7.81
C GLY A 11 -17.81 -7.27 -6.81
N TRP A 12 -17.50 -6.89 -5.58
CA TRP A 12 -18.45 -6.81 -4.47
C TRP A 12 -18.44 -5.40 -3.88
N MET A 13 -19.62 -4.82 -3.78
CA MET A 13 -19.83 -3.55 -3.09
C MET A 13 -20.21 -3.78 -1.63
N LEU A 14 -19.39 -3.26 -0.72
CA LEU A 14 -19.68 -3.07 0.68
C LEU A 14 -20.18 -1.67 0.90
N GLU A 15 -21.19 -1.50 1.77
CA GLU A 15 -21.81 -0.21 1.96
C GLU A 15 -22.43 -0.11 3.36
N ASN A 16 -22.17 1.00 4.06
CA ASN A 16 -22.88 1.42 5.26
C ASN A 16 -23.32 2.89 5.12
N GLU A 17 -23.75 3.56 6.19
CA GLU A 17 -24.19 4.97 6.11
C GLU A 17 -23.08 5.94 5.67
N ALA A 18 -21.83 5.70 6.09
CA ALA A 18 -20.71 6.62 5.88
C ALA A 18 -19.80 6.26 4.71
N LEU A 19 -19.67 4.97 4.38
CA LEU A 19 -18.70 4.46 3.40
C LEU A 19 -19.34 3.57 2.34
N SER A 20 -18.73 3.59 1.16
CA SER A 20 -18.93 2.61 0.09
C SER A 20 -17.56 2.10 -0.37
N ALA A 21 -17.40 0.79 -0.51
CA ALA A 21 -16.14 0.19 -0.96
C ALA A 21 -16.39 -0.90 -2.00
N VAL A 22 -15.64 -0.88 -3.10
CA VAL A 22 -15.67 -1.94 -4.13
C VAL A 22 -14.45 -2.82 -3.98
N VAL A 23 -14.66 -4.12 -3.84
CA VAL A 23 -13.59 -5.13 -3.76
C VAL A 23 -13.60 -5.98 -5.03
N LEU A 24 -12.43 -6.19 -5.63
CA LEU A 24 -12.24 -6.98 -6.86
C LEU A 24 -11.45 -8.27 -6.56
N PRO A 25 -12.11 -9.40 -6.24
CA PRO A 25 -11.43 -10.65 -5.91
C PRO A 25 -10.44 -11.15 -6.97
N ALA A 26 -10.78 -10.99 -8.25
CA ALA A 26 -9.97 -11.46 -9.38
C ALA A 26 -8.75 -10.59 -9.70
N HIS A 27 -8.63 -9.40 -9.09
CA HIS A 27 -7.57 -8.42 -9.34
C HIS A 27 -6.76 -8.17 -8.07
N GLY A 28 -6.19 -9.25 -7.54
CA GLY A 28 -5.43 -9.26 -6.30
C GLY A 28 -6.27 -9.04 -5.05
N GLY A 29 -7.60 -9.17 -5.14
CA GLY A 29 -8.48 -8.88 -4.02
C GLY A 29 -8.44 -7.43 -3.57
N LYS A 30 -8.12 -6.50 -4.47
CA LYS A 30 -7.94 -5.09 -4.14
C LYS A 30 -9.25 -4.39 -3.81
N VAL A 31 -9.16 -3.32 -3.02
CA VAL A 31 -10.24 -2.34 -2.92
C VAL A 31 -10.05 -1.35 -4.07
N ALA A 32 -10.94 -1.37 -5.07
CA ALA A 32 -10.84 -0.54 -6.26
C ALA A 32 -11.43 0.87 -6.09
N SER A 33 -12.37 1.03 -5.16
CA SER A 33 -13.00 2.32 -4.83
C SER A 33 -13.30 2.36 -3.34
N LEU A 34 -13.07 3.51 -2.70
CA LEU A 34 -13.40 3.77 -1.30
C LEU A 34 -13.93 5.20 -1.16
N ILE A 35 -15.25 5.32 -1.12
CA ILE A 35 -15.98 6.60 -1.09
C ILE A 35 -16.41 6.93 0.34
N TYR A 36 -16.02 8.10 0.81
CA TYR A 36 -16.57 8.75 2.00
C TYR A 36 -17.84 9.54 1.64
N LYS A 37 -18.99 8.95 1.94
CA LYS A 37 -20.32 9.44 1.54
C LYS A 37 -20.67 10.83 2.08
N PRO A 38 -20.38 11.20 3.35
CA PRO A 38 -20.71 12.52 3.88
C PRO A 38 -20.14 13.69 3.07
N ARG A 39 -19.08 13.46 2.28
CA ARG A 39 -18.47 14.46 1.41
C ARG A 39 -18.46 14.07 -0.08
N GLY A 40 -19.03 12.92 -0.44
CA GLY A 40 -18.96 12.39 -1.81
C GLY A 40 -17.52 12.21 -2.32
N PHE A 41 -16.59 11.83 -1.42
CA PHE A 41 -15.16 11.86 -1.68
C PHE A 41 -14.61 10.45 -1.95
N GLU A 42 -14.14 10.18 -3.16
CA GLU A 42 -13.33 9.00 -3.49
C GLU A 42 -11.88 9.18 -3.01
N LEU A 43 -11.38 8.29 -2.15
CA LEU A 43 -9.98 8.35 -1.70
C LEU A 43 -9.01 7.81 -2.73
N LEU A 44 -9.37 6.73 -3.41
CA LEU A 44 -8.42 5.94 -4.19
C LEU A 44 -8.25 6.54 -5.58
N PHE A 45 -7.00 6.61 -6.04
CA PHE A 45 -6.70 6.89 -7.44
C PHE A 45 -7.41 5.85 -8.30
N GLN A 46 -8.21 6.32 -9.25
CA GLN A 46 -9.00 5.48 -10.15
C GLN A 46 -8.22 5.24 -11.44
N ASN A 47 -8.39 4.06 -12.03
CA ASN A 47 -7.75 3.72 -13.29
C ASN A 47 -8.17 4.70 -14.40
N PRO A 48 -7.23 5.48 -14.99
CA PRO A 48 -7.57 6.44 -16.04
C PRO A 48 -8.13 5.80 -17.32
N LYS A 49 -7.83 4.52 -17.56
CA LYS A 49 -8.35 3.77 -18.72
C LYS A 49 -9.81 3.33 -18.55
N GLY A 50 -10.34 3.35 -17.31
CA GLY A 50 -11.72 2.97 -17.02
C GLY A 50 -12.06 1.49 -17.20
N VAL A 51 -11.06 0.61 -17.36
CA VAL A 51 -11.23 -0.84 -17.51
C VAL A 51 -10.10 -1.61 -16.82
N PHE A 52 -10.42 -2.64 -16.05
CA PHE A 52 -9.40 -3.51 -15.45
C PHE A 52 -9.02 -4.66 -16.38
N SER A 53 -7.71 -4.84 -16.58
CA SER A 53 -7.17 -5.97 -17.32
C SER A 53 -6.79 -7.09 -16.35
N ARG A 54 -6.89 -8.34 -16.79
CA ARG A 54 -6.46 -9.48 -15.97
C ARG A 54 -4.96 -9.72 -16.17
N ALA A 55 -4.19 -9.57 -15.10
CA ALA A 55 -2.77 -9.91 -15.07
C ALA A 55 -2.52 -11.40 -14.79
N GLY A 56 -1.42 -11.91 -15.31
CA GLY A 56 -0.79 -13.15 -14.90
C GLY A 56 0.26 -12.92 -13.81
N ARG A 57 0.63 -14.00 -13.10
CA ARG A 57 1.69 -13.95 -12.09
C ARG A 57 3.03 -13.64 -12.74
N GLY A 58 3.70 -12.59 -12.27
CA GLY A 58 5.01 -12.18 -12.76
C GLY A 58 4.98 -11.37 -14.06
N ASP A 59 3.79 -10.99 -14.52
CA ASP A 59 3.66 -9.99 -15.57
C ASP A 59 4.29 -8.66 -15.13
N ASP A 60 4.67 -7.83 -16.11
CA ASP A 60 5.22 -6.51 -15.87
C ASP A 60 4.13 -5.58 -15.30
N PHE A 61 4.24 -5.24 -14.01
CA PHE A 61 3.30 -4.37 -13.30
C PHE A 61 3.08 -3.03 -14.02
N SER A 62 4.09 -2.50 -14.70
CA SER A 62 4.02 -1.23 -15.42
C SER A 62 3.01 -1.23 -16.58
N LEU A 63 2.62 -2.41 -17.07
CA LEU A 63 1.64 -2.58 -18.15
C LEU A 63 0.18 -2.64 -17.68
N PHE A 64 -0.05 -2.89 -16.38
CA PHE A 64 -1.39 -3.13 -15.80
C PHE A 64 -1.94 -1.89 -15.10
N GLU A 65 -2.79 -2.01 -14.09
CA GLU A 65 -3.43 -0.88 -13.42
C GLU A 65 -2.81 -0.59 -12.03
N ALA A 66 -1.96 0.44 -11.96
CA ALA A 66 -1.45 1.01 -10.71
C ALA A 66 -2.50 1.93 -10.09
N CYS A 67 -3.55 1.34 -9.51
CA CYS A 67 -4.66 2.07 -8.88
C CYS A 67 -5.34 1.26 -7.77
N GLY A 68 -6.15 1.94 -6.95
CA GLY A 68 -6.85 1.32 -5.83
C GLY A 68 -5.96 1.07 -4.62
N PHE A 69 -6.37 0.11 -3.80
CA PHE A 69 -5.67 -0.35 -2.60
C PHE A 69 -5.43 -1.86 -2.69
N ASP A 70 -4.16 -2.22 -2.87
CA ASP A 70 -3.64 -3.58 -2.78
C ASP A 70 -2.47 -3.67 -1.79
N GLU A 71 -1.86 -4.84 -1.73
CA GLU A 71 -0.69 -5.12 -0.91
C GLU A 71 0.39 -5.74 -1.80
N ALA A 72 1.63 -5.27 -1.63
CA ALA A 72 2.78 -5.92 -2.21
C ALA A 72 3.28 -7.00 -1.22
N PHE A 73 3.33 -8.24 -1.69
CA PHE A 73 3.79 -9.38 -0.91
C PHE A 73 4.22 -10.54 -1.83
N PRO A 74 5.40 -11.17 -1.61
CA PRO A 74 6.32 -10.99 -0.47
C PRO A 74 7.42 -9.93 -0.68
N THR A 75 7.33 -9.09 -1.70
CA THR A 75 8.31 -8.03 -2.02
C THR A 75 7.61 -6.90 -2.78
N VAL A 76 8.22 -5.71 -2.81
CA VAL A 76 7.80 -4.62 -3.69
C VAL A 76 8.61 -4.68 -4.98
N ASP A 77 9.93 -4.61 -4.91
CA ASP A 77 10.80 -4.75 -6.08
C ASP A 77 11.09 -6.23 -6.36
N ALA A 78 11.14 -6.58 -7.65
CA ALA A 78 11.63 -7.88 -8.09
C ALA A 78 13.03 -8.15 -7.53
N CYS A 79 13.27 -9.37 -7.04
CA CYS A 79 14.57 -9.71 -6.46
C CYS A 79 14.91 -11.20 -6.57
N VAL A 80 16.21 -11.48 -6.63
CA VAL A 80 16.78 -12.82 -6.54
C VAL A 80 17.72 -12.84 -5.34
N PHE A 81 17.62 -13.84 -4.49
CA PHE A 81 18.42 -13.92 -3.27
C PHE A 81 18.59 -15.36 -2.79
N GLU A 82 19.68 -15.59 -2.06
CA GLU A 82 19.96 -16.86 -1.41
C GLU A 82 19.28 -16.95 -0.04
N THR A 83 18.70 -18.10 0.28
CA THR A 83 18.17 -18.41 1.61
C THR A 83 18.31 -19.89 1.90
N ALA A 84 18.88 -20.26 3.05
CA ALA A 84 19.10 -21.65 3.46
C ALA A 84 19.76 -22.56 2.39
N GLY A 85 20.61 -22.00 1.51
CA GLY A 85 21.27 -22.74 0.42
C GLY A 85 20.43 -22.90 -0.85
N GLU A 86 19.27 -22.26 -0.94
CA GLU A 86 18.43 -22.19 -2.14
C GLU A 86 18.41 -20.75 -2.70
N THR A 87 18.43 -20.63 -4.02
CA THR A 87 18.14 -19.38 -4.72
C THR A 87 16.62 -19.22 -4.86
N LEU A 88 16.05 -18.15 -4.29
CA LEU A 88 14.67 -17.75 -4.52
C LEU A 88 14.60 -16.51 -5.41
N SER A 89 13.52 -16.42 -6.18
CA SER A 89 13.20 -15.27 -7.02
C SER A 89 11.77 -14.82 -6.73
N TYR A 90 11.60 -13.54 -6.40
CA TYR A 90 10.30 -12.92 -6.22
C TYR A 90 10.03 -11.94 -7.38
N PRO A 91 8.83 -11.99 -7.99
CA PRO A 91 8.46 -11.08 -9.07
C PRO A 91 8.22 -9.67 -8.55
N ASP A 92 8.14 -8.72 -9.49
CA ASP A 92 7.79 -7.33 -9.20
C ASP A 92 6.40 -7.26 -8.53
N HIS A 93 6.34 -6.55 -7.41
CA HIS A 93 5.20 -6.41 -6.49
C HIS A 93 4.67 -7.73 -5.89
N GLY A 94 5.44 -8.82 -6.03
CA GLY A 94 5.10 -10.13 -5.47
C GLY A 94 3.94 -10.84 -6.19
N GLU A 95 3.29 -11.77 -5.49
CA GLU A 95 2.28 -12.65 -6.10
C GLU A 95 0.86 -12.09 -6.02
N LEU A 96 0.57 -11.22 -5.04
CA LEU A 96 -0.81 -10.92 -4.67
C LEU A 96 -1.53 -10.01 -5.65
N TRP A 97 -0.88 -8.97 -6.19
CA TRP A 97 -1.56 -7.95 -7.01
C TRP A 97 -2.24 -8.51 -8.27
N SER A 98 -1.74 -9.63 -8.79
CA SER A 98 -2.27 -10.35 -9.96
C SER A 98 -3.13 -11.56 -9.60
N ALA A 99 -3.23 -11.90 -8.31
CA ALA A 99 -3.87 -13.13 -7.86
C ALA A 99 -5.41 -13.06 -7.96
N ALA A 100 -6.02 -14.21 -8.22
CA ALA A 100 -7.46 -14.39 -8.06
C ALA A 100 -7.75 -14.97 -6.66
N PHE A 101 -8.42 -14.20 -5.82
CA PHE A 101 -8.85 -14.62 -4.50
C PHE A 101 -10.21 -15.30 -4.53
N GLU A 102 -10.42 -16.26 -3.63
CA GLU A 102 -11.73 -16.86 -3.38
C GLU A 102 -12.52 -15.98 -2.38
N PRO A 103 -13.65 -15.37 -2.78
CA PRO A 103 -14.44 -14.54 -1.90
C PRO A 103 -15.48 -15.34 -1.11
N LYS A 104 -15.51 -15.15 0.22
CA LYS A 104 -16.53 -15.69 1.12
C LYS A 104 -17.16 -14.57 1.95
N MET A 105 -18.48 -14.43 1.86
CA MET A 105 -19.19 -13.38 2.58
C MET A 105 -19.52 -13.92 3.96
N ASP A 106 -19.14 -13.17 5.00
CA ASP A 106 -19.72 -13.34 6.33
C ASP A 106 -20.58 -12.11 6.61
N GLY A 107 -21.60 -12.21 7.47
CA GLY A 107 -22.64 -11.16 7.61
C GLY A 107 -22.14 -9.75 7.94
N GLY A 108 -20.84 -9.55 8.21
CA GLY A 108 -20.19 -8.27 8.45
C GLY A 108 -19.15 -7.81 7.41
N GLY A 109 -18.79 -8.63 6.41
CA GLY A 109 -17.70 -8.31 5.49
C GLY A 109 -17.43 -9.35 4.40
N ILE A 110 -16.28 -9.19 3.74
CA ILE A 110 -15.78 -10.09 2.70
C ILE A 110 -14.44 -10.66 3.13
N LEU A 111 -14.38 -11.98 3.32
CA LEU A 111 -13.14 -12.74 3.44
C LEU A 111 -12.65 -13.10 2.05
N LEU A 112 -11.38 -12.84 1.78
CA LEU A 112 -10.68 -13.23 0.57
C LEU A 112 -9.55 -14.19 0.95
N SER A 113 -9.56 -15.38 0.38
CA SER A 113 -8.51 -16.39 0.62
C SER A 113 -7.71 -16.66 -0.65
N TYR A 114 -6.40 -16.83 -0.49
CA TYR A 114 -5.45 -17.17 -1.54
C TYR A 114 -4.44 -18.19 -1.04
N HIS A 115 -4.05 -19.12 -1.90
CA HIS A 115 -2.97 -20.08 -1.65
C HIS A 115 -1.90 -19.89 -2.71
N SER A 116 -0.68 -19.55 -2.27
CA SER A 116 0.44 -19.38 -3.19
C SER A 116 0.81 -20.72 -3.84
N PRO A 117 0.77 -20.82 -5.18
CA PRO A 117 1.15 -22.03 -5.88
C PRO A 117 2.67 -22.21 -6.00
N VAL A 118 3.47 -21.17 -5.70
CA VAL A 118 4.94 -21.19 -5.80
C VAL A 118 5.59 -21.33 -4.43
N LEU A 119 5.17 -20.47 -3.50
CA LEU A 119 5.78 -20.35 -2.17
C LEU A 119 5.01 -21.14 -1.11
N GLY A 120 3.76 -21.53 -1.39
CA GLY A 120 2.98 -22.42 -0.54
C GLY A 120 2.32 -21.78 0.69
N TYR A 121 2.53 -20.48 0.93
CA TYR A 121 1.86 -19.74 1.99
C TYR A 121 0.35 -19.59 1.72
N ARG A 122 -0.42 -19.47 2.79
CA ARG A 122 -1.84 -19.12 2.73
C ARG A 122 -2.00 -17.67 3.15
N TYR A 123 -2.85 -16.95 2.44
CA TYR A 123 -3.11 -15.54 2.69
C TYR A 123 -4.60 -15.31 2.76
N GLU A 124 -5.02 -14.69 3.85
CA GLU A 124 -6.39 -14.24 4.04
C GLU A 124 -6.40 -12.74 4.31
N LYS A 125 -7.35 -12.05 3.69
CA LYS A 125 -7.71 -10.68 4.05
C LYS A 125 -9.22 -10.54 4.18
N HIS A 126 -9.65 -9.91 5.27
CA HIS A 126 -11.05 -9.62 5.53
C HIS A 126 -11.28 -8.12 5.50
N PHE A 127 -12.26 -7.68 4.73
CA PHE A 127 -12.69 -6.29 4.67
C PHE A 127 -14.10 -6.13 5.25
N SER A 128 -14.25 -5.16 6.15
CA SER A 128 -15.54 -4.77 6.72
C SER A 128 -15.62 -3.24 6.88
N LEU A 129 -16.85 -2.72 7.02
CA LEU A 129 -17.09 -1.29 7.23
C LEU A 129 -17.62 -1.04 8.64
N GLU A 130 -16.98 -0.15 9.38
CA GLU A 130 -17.29 0.20 10.77
C GLU A 130 -17.46 1.73 10.89
N GLY A 131 -18.69 2.23 10.70
CA GLY A 131 -18.92 3.68 10.61
C GLY A 131 -18.08 4.31 9.49
N GLU A 132 -17.27 5.30 9.82
CA GLU A 132 -16.36 6.01 8.90
C GLU A 132 -15.02 5.28 8.65
N ARG A 133 -14.96 3.96 8.90
CA ARG A 133 -13.74 3.17 8.78
C ARG A 133 -13.92 1.95 7.85
N LEU A 134 -12.97 1.75 6.94
CA LEU A 134 -12.69 0.46 6.32
C LEU A 134 -11.72 -0.29 7.23
N SER A 135 -12.16 -1.42 7.77
CA SER A 135 -11.38 -2.31 8.64
C SER A 135 -10.83 -3.46 7.79
N CYS A 136 -9.53 -3.72 7.92
CA CYS A 136 -8.80 -4.76 7.18
C CYS A 136 -8.10 -5.67 8.20
N ARG A 137 -8.34 -6.98 8.12
CA ARG A 137 -7.61 -7.98 8.92
C ARG A 137 -6.87 -8.92 8.00
N TYR A 138 -5.62 -9.17 8.31
CA TYR A 138 -4.74 -10.02 7.52
C TYR A 138 -4.27 -11.20 8.34
N ARG A 139 -4.25 -12.36 7.71
CA ARG A 139 -3.70 -13.59 8.26
C ARG A 139 -2.86 -14.28 7.19
N ILE A 140 -1.56 -14.40 7.44
CA ILE A 140 -0.59 -14.98 6.50
C ILE A 140 0.08 -16.16 7.17
N GLU A 141 -0.18 -17.36 6.69
CA GLU A 141 0.33 -18.59 7.26
C GLU A 141 1.39 -19.20 6.35
N ASN A 142 2.49 -19.67 6.93
CA ASN A 142 3.46 -20.50 6.24
C ASN A 142 3.34 -21.95 6.72
N PRO A 143 2.51 -22.79 6.07
CA PRO A 143 2.38 -24.19 6.44
C PRO A 143 3.54 -25.06 5.94
N THR A 144 4.51 -24.47 5.24
CA THR A 144 5.64 -25.21 4.67
C THR A 144 6.73 -25.46 5.70
N ALA A 145 7.71 -26.30 5.35
CA ALA A 145 8.89 -26.53 6.18
C ALA A 145 10.03 -25.51 5.94
N ARG A 146 9.80 -24.48 5.10
CA ARG A 146 10.82 -23.51 4.71
C ARG A 146 10.51 -22.13 5.28
N ASP A 147 11.53 -21.46 5.79
CA ASP A 147 11.42 -20.06 6.20
C ASP A 147 11.27 -19.13 4.99
N LEU A 148 10.35 -18.17 5.07
CA LEU A 148 10.04 -17.24 3.99
C LEU A 148 10.39 -15.80 4.40
N PRO A 149 11.56 -15.27 3.98
CA PRO A 149 11.80 -13.83 4.00
C PRO A 149 10.70 -13.15 3.21
N ALA A 150 9.99 -12.21 3.84
CA ALA A 150 8.81 -11.60 3.23
C ALA A 150 8.60 -10.17 3.74
N LEU A 151 8.32 -9.29 2.79
CA LEU A 151 7.81 -7.95 3.03
C LEU A 151 6.30 -7.96 2.77
N TRP A 152 5.56 -7.41 3.73
CA TRP A 152 4.19 -6.98 3.53
C TRP A 152 4.19 -5.47 3.52
N VAL A 153 3.68 -4.89 2.44
CA VAL A 153 3.64 -3.44 2.24
C VAL A 153 2.24 -3.05 1.80
N CYS A 154 1.62 -2.12 2.53
CA CYS A 154 0.38 -1.49 2.10
C CYS A 154 0.66 -0.67 0.84
N HIS A 155 -0.09 -0.92 -0.23
CA HIS A 155 0.05 -0.24 -1.50
C HIS A 155 -1.30 0.40 -1.87
N LEU A 156 -1.64 1.46 -1.14
CA LEU A 156 -2.86 2.25 -1.30
C LEU A 156 -2.54 3.52 -2.09
N LEU A 157 -2.92 3.53 -3.36
CA LEU A 157 -2.73 4.68 -4.23
C LEU A 157 -3.89 5.65 -4.05
N ALA A 158 -3.60 6.77 -3.40
CA ALA A 158 -4.55 7.83 -3.11
C ALA A 158 -4.66 8.82 -4.28
N ARG A 159 -5.87 9.34 -4.48
CA ARG A 159 -6.14 10.49 -5.34
C ARG A 159 -5.37 11.70 -4.81
N CYS A 160 -4.78 12.47 -5.70
CA CYS A 160 -4.10 13.70 -5.35
C CYS A 160 -4.94 14.95 -5.61
N GLU A 161 -4.81 15.95 -4.74
CA GLU A 161 -5.29 17.32 -4.96
C GLU A 161 -4.10 18.28 -4.80
N PRO A 162 -4.04 19.42 -5.54
CA PRO A 162 -2.89 20.32 -5.47
C PRO A 162 -2.57 20.85 -4.06
N ASP A 163 -3.58 21.03 -3.21
CA ASP A 163 -3.44 21.52 -1.84
C ASP A 163 -3.40 20.41 -0.78
N MET A 164 -3.37 19.14 -1.20
CA MET A 164 -3.32 18.02 -0.27
C MET A 164 -2.05 18.03 0.58
N ARG A 165 -2.13 17.47 1.79
CA ARG A 165 -1.00 17.38 2.72
C ARG A 165 -0.75 15.94 3.11
N ILE A 166 0.52 15.53 3.09
CA ILE A 166 0.95 14.23 3.61
C ILE A 166 1.22 14.34 5.11
N LEU A 167 0.62 13.43 5.88
CA LEU A 167 0.77 13.32 7.31
C LEU A 167 1.61 12.09 7.65
N LEU A 168 2.87 12.31 8.03
CA LEU A 168 3.69 11.25 8.62
C LEU A 168 3.38 11.07 10.11
N PRO A 169 3.72 9.90 10.68
CA PRO A 169 3.59 9.67 12.12
C PRO A 169 4.33 10.72 12.95
N PRO A 170 3.80 11.11 14.12
CA PRO A 170 4.51 11.96 15.07
C PRO A 170 5.89 11.39 15.41
N GLY A 171 6.89 12.28 15.51
CA GLY A 171 8.27 11.91 15.82
C GLY A 171 9.16 11.67 14.60
N VAL A 172 8.59 11.55 13.40
CA VAL A 172 9.39 11.52 12.17
C VAL A 172 9.98 12.91 11.91
N THR A 173 11.31 12.98 11.88
CA THR A 173 12.08 14.22 11.65
C THR A 173 13.01 14.11 10.44
N GLN A 174 13.25 12.90 9.94
CA GLN A 174 14.09 12.61 8.79
C GLN A 174 13.45 11.52 7.93
N VAL A 175 13.72 11.60 6.63
CA VAL A 175 13.40 10.57 5.64
C VAL A 175 14.67 10.13 4.92
N GLN A 176 14.63 8.95 4.32
CA GLN A 176 15.72 8.38 3.56
C GLN A 176 15.27 8.18 2.11
N ASN A 177 15.97 8.80 1.18
CA ASN A 177 15.65 8.76 -0.25
C ASN A 177 15.83 7.34 -0.83
N ALA A 178 14.87 6.87 -1.63
CA ALA A 178 14.86 5.49 -2.11
C ALA A 178 15.61 5.26 -3.43
N PHE A 179 15.72 6.28 -4.27
CA PHE A 179 16.45 6.21 -5.55
C PHE A 179 17.06 7.56 -5.94
N THR A 180 18.09 7.53 -6.78
CA THR A 180 18.75 8.78 -7.23
C THR A 180 17.83 9.57 -8.16
N SER A 181 17.56 10.84 -7.84
CA SER A 181 16.68 11.72 -8.61
C SER A 181 17.10 13.18 -8.52
N ASP A 182 16.58 14.01 -9.43
CA ASP A 182 16.82 15.45 -9.43
C ASP A 182 16.13 16.17 -8.26
N TRP A 183 15.11 15.54 -7.68
CA TRP A 183 14.37 16.10 -6.55
C TRP A 183 15.02 15.81 -5.20
N LEU A 184 15.48 14.58 -4.95
CA LEU A 184 15.96 14.16 -3.62
C LEU A 184 17.46 13.82 -3.59
N GLY A 185 18.15 13.96 -4.72
CA GLY A 185 19.58 13.70 -4.82
C GLY A 185 19.89 12.20 -4.81
N GLN A 186 20.96 11.80 -4.13
CA GLN A 186 21.45 10.42 -4.16
C GLN A 186 20.54 9.46 -3.39
N ARG A 187 20.45 8.21 -3.87
CA ARG A 187 19.86 7.10 -3.11
C ARG A 187 20.49 7.02 -1.71
N ASN A 188 19.68 6.73 -0.70
CA ASN A 188 20.04 6.68 0.72
C ASN A 188 20.42 8.03 1.37
N ALA A 189 20.27 9.17 0.66
CA ALA A 189 20.41 10.47 1.32
C ALA A 189 19.41 10.60 2.47
N LEU A 190 19.89 11.06 3.63
CA LEU A 190 19.05 11.40 4.78
C LEU A 190 18.65 12.87 4.67
N LEU A 191 17.36 13.12 4.65
CA LEU A 191 16.77 14.43 4.39
C LEU A 191 15.86 14.83 5.56
N PRO A 192 15.88 16.11 5.99
CA PRO A 192 14.96 16.58 7.02
C PRO A 192 13.50 16.53 6.54
N TRP A 193 12.59 16.25 7.47
CA TRP A 193 11.14 16.31 7.25
C TRP A 193 10.54 17.54 7.96
N PRO A 194 9.59 18.28 7.33
CA PRO A 194 9.07 18.08 5.98
C PRO A 194 9.82 18.87 4.89
N LEU A 195 10.74 19.75 5.26
CA LEU A 195 11.50 20.57 4.32
C LEU A 195 12.88 19.95 4.11
N ALA A 196 13.17 19.55 2.88
CA ALA A 196 14.45 18.99 2.45
C ALA A 196 15.13 19.90 1.41
N GLU A 197 16.44 19.74 1.22
CA GLU A 197 17.19 20.39 0.14
C GLU A 197 17.60 19.32 -0.87
N GLY A 198 17.23 19.54 -2.13
CA GLY A 198 17.55 18.66 -3.25
C GLY A 198 18.37 19.37 -4.34
N PRO A 199 18.83 18.65 -5.38
CA PRO A 199 19.52 19.24 -6.52
C PRO A 199 18.73 20.37 -7.21
N SER A 200 17.41 20.23 -7.27
CA SER A 200 16.48 21.24 -7.82
C SER A 200 16.07 22.35 -6.82
N GLY A 201 16.69 22.40 -5.64
CA GLY A 201 16.38 23.35 -4.57
C GLY A 201 15.55 22.76 -3.44
N GLN A 202 14.93 23.63 -2.64
CA GLN A 202 14.14 23.21 -1.48
C GLN A 202 12.87 22.46 -1.90
N VAL A 203 12.63 21.32 -1.26
CA VAL A 203 11.47 20.44 -1.52
C VAL A 203 10.66 20.29 -0.23
N ASN A 204 9.36 20.59 -0.30
CA ASN A 204 8.42 20.29 0.77
C ASN A 204 7.83 18.88 0.59
N LEU A 205 8.38 17.91 1.33
CA LEU A 205 8.01 16.51 1.27
C LEU A 205 6.60 16.22 1.82
N SER A 206 5.96 17.18 2.49
CA SER A 206 4.54 17.08 2.89
C SER A 206 3.56 17.41 1.76
N ARG A 207 4.05 17.54 0.53
CA ARG A 207 3.29 17.85 -0.68
C ARG A 207 3.67 16.87 -1.78
N MET A 208 2.79 16.78 -2.79
CA MET A 208 3.13 16.12 -4.04
C MET A 208 4.31 16.84 -4.71
N PRO A 209 5.20 16.10 -5.40
CA PRO A 209 6.18 16.74 -6.27
C PRO A 209 5.44 17.50 -7.40
N PRO A 210 6.01 18.59 -7.91
CA PRO A 210 5.39 19.35 -9.00
C PRO A 210 5.40 18.59 -10.34
N ASP A 211 6.37 17.69 -10.54
CA ASP A 211 6.49 16.79 -11.69
C ASP A 211 7.26 15.51 -11.31
N GLY A 212 7.34 14.56 -12.24
CA GLY A 212 8.21 13.40 -12.09
C GLY A 212 7.72 12.42 -11.03
N GLN A 213 8.64 11.85 -10.26
CA GLN A 213 8.37 10.90 -9.19
C GLN A 213 9.36 11.05 -8.04
N LEU A 214 8.92 10.69 -6.84
CA LEU A 214 9.79 10.56 -5.67
C LEU A 214 9.39 9.34 -4.84
N LYS A 215 10.37 8.75 -4.17
CA LYS A 215 10.15 7.72 -3.17
C LYS A 215 11.13 7.90 -2.02
N PHE A 216 10.62 7.86 -0.80
CA PHE A 216 11.43 7.90 0.41
C PHE A 216 10.80 7.03 1.48
N TYR A 217 11.59 6.70 2.49
CA TYR A 217 11.08 6.07 3.71
C TYR A 217 11.26 7.02 4.89
N ALA A 218 10.36 6.99 5.88
CA ALA A 218 10.70 7.52 7.20
C ALA A 218 12.02 6.88 7.67
N HIS A 219 12.94 7.66 8.22
CA HIS A 219 14.23 7.10 8.62
C HIS A 219 14.07 6.22 9.87
N GLY A 220 14.35 4.92 9.72
CA GLY A 220 14.20 3.93 10.80
C GLY A 220 12.75 3.55 11.09
N ARG A 221 12.51 3.01 12.29
CA ARG A 221 11.19 2.56 12.73
C ARG A 221 10.33 3.73 13.18
N VAL A 222 9.06 3.75 12.77
CA VAL A 222 8.05 4.65 13.33
C VAL A 222 7.47 4.05 14.61
N HIS A 223 7.07 4.90 15.54
CA HIS A 223 6.55 4.49 16.86
C HIS A 223 5.06 4.80 17.06
N ALA A 224 4.42 5.43 16.07
CA ALA A 224 2.99 5.70 16.06
C ALA A 224 2.38 5.12 14.80
N GLY A 225 1.39 4.25 14.94
CA GLY A 225 0.72 3.59 13.82
C GLY A 225 -0.39 4.42 13.19
N ARG A 226 -0.06 5.65 12.81
CA ARG A 226 -0.98 6.57 12.13
C ARG A 226 -0.25 7.44 11.13
N CYS A 227 -0.70 7.44 9.89
CA CYS A 227 -0.28 8.36 8.84
C CYS A 227 -1.49 8.67 7.95
N GLY A 228 -1.40 9.59 7.00
CA GLY A 228 -2.51 9.81 6.09
C GLY A 228 -2.43 11.08 5.27
N TYR A 229 -3.61 11.54 4.85
CA TYR A 229 -3.77 12.62 3.91
C TYR A 229 -4.79 13.64 4.42
N GLU A 230 -4.48 14.92 4.25
CA GLU A 230 -5.46 15.99 4.39
C GLU A 230 -5.80 16.55 3.01
N TYR A 231 -7.08 16.76 2.76
CA TYR A 231 -7.61 17.39 1.56
C TYR A 231 -8.37 18.66 1.98
N PRO A 232 -7.67 19.80 2.14
CA PRO A 232 -8.28 21.02 2.66
C PRO A 232 -9.47 21.48 1.82
N ARG A 233 -9.32 21.52 0.50
CA ARG A 233 -10.40 21.86 -0.45
C ARG A 233 -11.62 20.97 -0.32
N SER A 234 -11.42 19.67 -0.20
CA SER A 234 -12.50 18.69 -0.07
C SER A 234 -13.04 18.56 1.36
N GLY A 235 -12.40 19.18 2.35
CA GLY A 235 -12.79 19.11 3.76
C GLY A 235 -12.74 17.69 4.33
N VAL A 236 -11.79 16.87 3.87
CA VAL A 236 -11.63 15.46 4.25
C VAL A 236 -10.24 15.20 4.79
N ARG A 237 -10.15 14.41 5.86
CA ARG A 237 -8.93 13.74 6.28
C ARG A 237 -9.13 12.23 6.18
N ALA A 238 -8.15 11.54 5.60
CA ALA A 238 -8.10 10.08 5.54
C ALA A 238 -6.84 9.60 6.26
N LEU A 239 -7.01 8.75 7.27
CA LEU A 239 -5.93 8.22 8.10
C LEU A 239 -5.79 6.71 7.92
N LEU A 240 -4.56 6.27 7.69
CA LEU A 240 -4.16 4.88 7.77
C LEU A 240 -3.75 4.58 9.21
N CYS A 241 -4.46 3.64 9.85
CA CYS A 241 -4.27 3.25 11.24
C CYS A 241 -3.81 1.80 11.31
N TYR A 242 -2.75 1.53 12.07
CA TYR A 242 -2.13 0.21 12.17
C TYR A 242 -1.39 0.03 13.51
N ASP A 243 -0.93 -1.18 13.80
CA ASP A 243 0.00 -1.44 14.91
C ASP A 243 1.45 -1.20 14.45
N PRO A 244 2.17 -0.18 14.96
CA PRO A 244 3.57 0.06 14.59
C PRO A 244 4.53 -1.01 15.14
N GLY A 245 4.09 -1.88 16.05
CA GLY A 245 4.83 -3.08 16.44
C GLY A 245 4.89 -4.13 15.32
N GLN A 246 3.84 -4.20 14.50
CA GLN A 246 3.69 -5.14 13.39
C GLN A 246 4.14 -4.53 12.05
N LEU A 247 3.82 -3.24 11.83
CA LEU A 247 4.19 -2.47 10.63
C LEU A 247 5.06 -1.26 11.02
N PRO A 248 6.33 -1.47 11.42
CA PRO A 248 7.18 -0.43 11.96
C PRO A 248 7.83 0.49 10.93
N TYR A 249 7.71 0.22 9.63
CA TYR A 249 8.33 1.04 8.59
C TYR A 249 7.27 1.74 7.75
N LEU A 250 7.63 2.89 7.18
CA LEU A 250 6.73 3.69 6.38
C LEU A 250 7.46 4.20 5.14
N GLY A 251 7.09 3.67 3.99
CA GLY A 251 7.44 4.22 2.68
C GLY A 251 6.47 5.35 2.29
N PHE A 252 6.92 6.18 1.36
CA PHE A 252 6.08 7.10 0.62
C PHE A 252 6.49 7.09 -0.84
N TRP A 253 5.53 6.80 -1.72
CA TRP A 253 5.64 6.90 -3.16
C TRP A 253 4.78 8.07 -3.67
N ALA A 254 5.29 8.82 -4.64
CA ALA A 254 4.49 9.79 -5.37
C ALA A 254 4.94 9.91 -6.83
N THR A 255 3.97 10.03 -7.74
CA THR A 255 4.18 10.41 -9.15
C THR A 255 3.28 11.59 -9.51
N ALA A 256 3.85 12.58 -10.18
CA ALA A 256 3.17 13.71 -10.81
C ALA A 256 3.44 13.65 -12.33
N GLY A 257 3.00 12.54 -12.95
CA GLY A 257 3.21 12.25 -14.37
C GLY A 257 4.51 11.52 -14.72
N GLY A 258 5.43 11.33 -13.76
CA GLY A 258 6.71 10.66 -14.00
C GLY A 258 6.60 9.15 -14.27
N TYR A 259 5.57 8.50 -13.73
CA TYR A 259 5.28 7.09 -13.96
C TYR A 259 3.94 6.94 -14.66
N ARG A 260 3.95 6.39 -15.89
CA ARG A 260 2.76 6.13 -16.74
C ARG A 260 1.89 7.36 -17.07
N GLY A 261 2.36 8.57 -16.78
CA GLY A 261 1.54 9.78 -16.83
C GLY A 261 0.53 9.89 -15.68
N ASP A 262 0.57 8.99 -14.70
CA ASP A 262 -0.35 8.96 -13.57
C ASP A 262 0.02 10.04 -12.53
N ILE A 263 -1.01 10.53 -11.83
CA ILE A 263 -0.88 11.46 -10.70
C ILE A 263 -1.50 10.81 -9.46
N ASN A 264 -0.66 10.21 -8.64
CA ASN A 264 -1.06 9.51 -7.41
C ASN A 264 0.08 9.47 -6.39
N CYS A 265 -0.25 9.09 -5.16
CA CYS A 265 0.73 8.82 -4.11
C CYS A 265 0.27 7.70 -3.18
N ALA A 266 1.20 7.08 -2.48
CA ALA A 266 0.94 6.08 -1.46
C ALA A 266 1.81 6.34 -0.23
N LEU A 267 1.18 6.32 0.94
CA LEU A 267 1.83 6.02 2.20
C LEU A 267 1.81 4.50 2.37
N GLU A 268 2.99 3.93 2.58
CA GLU A 268 3.23 2.50 2.50
C GLU A 268 3.68 1.94 3.87
N PRO A 269 2.79 1.81 4.87
CA PRO A 269 3.09 1.05 6.08
C PRO A 269 3.56 -0.37 5.75
N ALA A 270 4.67 -0.79 6.36
CA ALA A 270 5.38 -2.01 6.00
C ALA A 270 5.98 -2.73 7.22
N ASN A 271 6.08 -4.06 7.13
CA ASN A 271 6.72 -4.89 8.16
C ASN A 271 8.27 -4.84 8.10
N GLY A 272 8.85 -4.52 6.93
CA GLY A 272 10.28 -4.42 6.68
C GLY A 272 10.68 -3.12 6.00
N TYR A 273 11.99 -2.83 5.97
CA TYR A 273 12.51 -1.56 5.48
C TYR A 273 12.92 -1.65 4.01
N PHE A 274 12.52 -0.67 3.19
CA PHE A 274 12.73 -0.66 1.74
C PHE A 274 12.00 -1.78 0.97
N ASP A 275 12.17 -1.77 -0.35
CA ASP A 275 11.29 -2.44 -1.31
C ASP A 275 11.67 -3.88 -1.68
N SER A 276 12.88 -4.34 -1.35
CA SER A 276 13.33 -5.70 -1.71
C SER A 276 13.94 -6.46 -0.54
N ILE A 277 13.85 -7.78 -0.60
CA ILE A 277 14.45 -8.69 0.39
C ILE A 277 15.95 -8.41 0.61
N PRO A 278 16.81 -8.29 -0.42
CA PRO A 278 18.22 -7.98 -0.20
C PRO A 278 18.46 -6.62 0.46
N THR A 279 17.69 -5.60 0.09
CA THR A 279 17.83 -4.25 0.68
C THR A 279 17.37 -4.27 2.14
N ALA A 280 16.21 -4.85 2.43
CA ALA A 280 15.72 -5.00 3.80
C ALA A 280 16.72 -5.77 4.68
N ARG A 281 17.37 -6.82 4.14
CA ARG A 281 18.42 -7.58 4.83
C ARG A 281 19.66 -6.74 5.12
N SER A 282 20.12 -5.92 4.18
CA SER A 282 21.30 -5.07 4.40
C SER A 282 21.09 -4.02 5.51
N PHE A 283 19.84 -3.63 5.75
CA PHE A 283 19.44 -2.79 6.88
C PHE A 283 19.10 -3.57 8.17
N GLY A 284 19.22 -4.91 8.18
CA GLY A 284 18.83 -5.73 9.33
C GLY A 284 17.31 -5.69 9.63
N ALA A 285 16.51 -5.37 8.62
CA ALA A 285 15.09 -5.05 8.71
C ALA A 285 14.23 -5.88 7.75
N CYS A 286 14.63 -7.13 7.49
CA CYS A 286 13.86 -8.09 6.69
C CYS A 286 13.20 -9.13 7.62
N PRO A 287 11.88 -9.05 7.83
CA PRO A 287 11.14 -10.09 8.53
C PRO A 287 11.21 -11.43 7.78
N VAL A 288 11.04 -12.50 8.55
CA VAL A 288 10.98 -13.88 8.04
C VAL A 288 9.75 -14.52 8.63
N LEU A 289 8.82 -14.95 7.77
CA LEU A 289 7.68 -15.77 8.14
C LEU A 289 8.19 -17.22 8.24
N ARG A 290 8.47 -17.68 9.45
CA ARG A 290 9.10 -18.98 9.69
C ARG A 290 8.19 -20.14 9.31
N ALA A 291 8.78 -21.31 9.14
CA ALA A 291 8.04 -22.56 8.97
C ALA A 291 7.03 -22.75 10.12
N GLY A 292 5.75 -22.94 9.77
CA GLY A 292 4.64 -23.08 10.72
C GLY A 292 4.16 -21.77 11.36
N GLU A 293 4.78 -20.63 11.07
CA GLU A 293 4.41 -19.34 11.65
C GLU A 293 3.17 -18.75 10.98
N THR A 294 2.47 -17.90 11.73
CA THR A 294 1.41 -17.04 11.20
C THR A 294 1.66 -15.60 11.58
N TRP A 295 1.55 -14.70 10.61
CA TRP A 295 1.38 -13.27 10.87
C TRP A 295 -0.10 -12.93 10.88
N ASP A 296 -0.54 -12.24 11.94
CA ASP A 296 -1.94 -11.86 12.16
C ASP A 296 -1.97 -10.39 12.62
N PHE A 297 -2.55 -9.52 11.81
CA PHE A 297 -2.52 -8.09 12.05
C PHE A 297 -3.73 -7.36 11.46
N SER A 298 -3.94 -6.14 11.94
CA SER A 298 -5.03 -5.28 11.49
C SER A 298 -4.52 -3.95 10.94
N PHE A 299 -5.25 -3.44 9.96
CA PHE A 299 -5.05 -2.16 9.32
C PHE A 299 -6.41 -1.51 9.09
N ALA A 300 -6.46 -0.18 9.08
CA ALA A 300 -7.71 0.51 8.80
C ALA A 300 -7.49 1.81 8.04
N VAL A 301 -8.45 2.15 7.19
CA VAL A 301 -8.58 3.48 6.60
C VAL A 301 -9.75 4.17 7.28
N ALA A 302 -9.49 5.23 8.04
CA ALA A 302 -10.49 6.00 8.77
C ALA A 302 -10.64 7.40 8.17
N PHE A 303 -11.88 7.83 7.97
CA PHE A 303 -12.19 9.17 7.49
C PHE A 303 -12.65 10.08 8.63
N SER A 304 -12.46 11.37 8.46
CA SER A 304 -13.16 12.39 9.22
C SER A 304 -13.33 13.67 8.40
N GLY A 305 -14.37 14.44 8.68
CA GLY A 305 -14.49 15.80 8.17
C GLY A 305 -13.42 16.73 8.76
N ILE A 306 -12.95 17.69 7.97
CA ILE A 306 -12.20 18.84 8.47
C ILE A 306 -13.23 19.92 8.82
N VAL A 307 -13.26 20.32 10.09
CA VAL A 307 -14.06 21.46 10.56
C VAL A 307 -13.13 22.65 10.61
N TRP A 308 -13.45 23.69 9.83
CA TRP A 308 -12.79 24.99 9.95
C TRP A 308 -13.49 25.74 11.08
N GLU A 309 -12.76 26.04 12.17
CA GLU A 309 -13.19 26.98 13.19
C GLU A 309 -13.16 28.43 12.67
#